data_AF-A0A8E2J9E9-F1
#
_entry.id   AF-A0A8E2J9E9-F1
#
_cell.length_a   1.000
_cell.length_b   1.000
_cell.length_c   1.000
_cell.angle_alpha   90.00
_cell.angle_beta   90.00
_cell.angle_gamma   90.00
#
_symmetry.space_group_name_H-M   'P 1'
#
loop_
_entity.id
_entity.type
_entity.pdbx_description
1 polymer ?
#
loop_
_entity_poly.entity_id
_entity_poly.type
_entity_poly.pdbx_seq_one_letter_code
_entity_poly.pdbx_strand_id
1 'polypeptide(L)' 'MSNRDDMIQLAIADLESGVFTSQRQADAKHQVPRSTLASRLAGSSAAREFIVDWILEEDARGYSPTQARTREMAS' A
#
# COMPACT_ATOMS: atom_id res chain seq x y z
N MET A 1 -1.13 17.75 6.32
CA MET A 1 -0.79 16.31 6.22
C MET A 1 -0.01 15.96 7.47
N SER A 2 -0.35 14.84 8.12
CA SER A 2 0.17 14.52 9.46
C SER A 2 1.57 13.95 9.33
N ASN A 3 2.55 14.54 10.04
CA ASN A 3 3.95 14.11 10.08
C ASN A 3 4.12 12.58 10.24
N ARG A 4 3.16 11.92 10.90
CA ARG A 4 3.15 10.47 11.10
C ARG A 4 2.88 9.67 9.83
N ASP A 5 1.95 10.08 8.98
CA ASP A 5 1.63 9.36 7.74
C ASP A 5 2.77 9.52 6.72
N ASP A 6 3.41 10.69 6.70
CA ASP A 6 4.57 10.96 5.85
C ASP A 6 5.76 10.06 6.23
N MET A 7 6.03 9.87 7.52
CA MET A 7 7.07 8.96 8.02
C MET A 7 6.76 7.49 7.72
N ILE A 8 5.48 7.09 7.75
CA ILE A 8 5.06 5.74 7.35
C ILE A 8 5.34 5.51 5.86
N GLN A 9 4.98 6.46 5.00
CA GLN A 9 5.22 6.34 3.56
C GLN A 9 6.72 6.30 3.23
N LEU A 10 7.51 7.16 3.87
CA LEU A 10 8.97 7.18 3.69
C LEU A 10 9.60 5.85 4.12
N ALA A 11 9.16 5.30 5.25
CA ALA A 11 9.64 4.00 5.74
C ALA A 11 9.30 2.84 4.80
N ILE A 12 8.13 2.87 4.16
CA ILE A 12 7.73 1.86 3.16
C ILE A 12 8.59 1.99 1.89
N ALA A 13 8.75 3.22 1.39
CA ALA A 13 9.57 3.49 0.21
C ALA A 13 11.04 3.05 0.40
N ASP A 14 11.61 3.28 1.58
CA ASP A 14 12.98 2.84 1.91
C ASP A 14 13.09 1.31 2.02
N LEU A 15 12.02 0.62 2.42
CA LEU A 15 11.99 -0.85 2.45
C LEU A 15 11.87 -1.43 1.03
N GLU A 16 11.01 -0.86 0.20
CA GLU A 16 10.78 -1.30 -1.19
C GLU A 16 12.00 -1.03 -2.08
N SER A 17 12.70 0.10 -1.88
CA SER A 17 13.94 0.45 -2.58
C SER A 17 15.17 -0.31 -2.08
N GLY A 18 15.04 -1.11 -1.02
CA GLY A 18 16.14 -1.89 -0.44
C GLY A 18 17.15 -1.09 0.38
N VAL A 19 16.86 0.19 0.70
CA VAL A 19 17.65 1.01 1.64
C VAL A 19 17.73 0.34 3.01
N PHE A 20 16.62 -0.28 3.44
CA PHE A 20 16.60 -1.13 4.63
C PHE A 20 16.36 -2.60 4.26
N THR A 21 17.24 -3.46 4.78
CA THR A 21 17.14 -4.92 4.63
C THR A 21 16.06 -5.55 5.52
N SER A 22 15.47 -4.79 6.45
CA SER A 22 14.41 -5.29 7.32
C SER A 22 13.49 -4.19 7.85
N GLN A 23 12.22 -4.54 8.07
CA GLN A 23 11.22 -3.64 8.71
C GLN A 23 11.68 -3.12 10.07
N ARG A 24 12.55 -3.84 10.78
CA ARG A 24 13.10 -3.42 12.09
C ARG A 24 14.06 -2.22 11.96
N GLN A 25 14.84 -2.15 10.89
CA GLN A 25 15.71 -1.01 10.64
C GLN A 25 14.89 0.23 10.27
N ALA A 26 13.85 0.06 9.43
CA ALA A 26 12.93 1.12 9.09
C ALA A 26 12.16 1.65 10.31
N ASP A 27 11.69 0.77 11.20
CA ASP A 27 11.03 1.12 12.47
C ASP A 27 11.93 2.03 13.32
N ALA A 28 13.16 1.59 13.59
CA ALA A 28 14.11 2.35 14.40
C ALA A 28 14.50 3.71 13.79
N LYS A 29 14.59 3.80 12.45
CA LYS A 29 14.99 5.03 11.76
C LYS A 29 13.86 6.05 11.69
N HIS A 30 12.65 5.59 11.37
CA HIS A 30 11.49 6.44 11.09
C HIS A 30 10.54 6.59 12.27
N GLN A 31 10.83 5.92 13.39
CA GLN A 31 10.00 5.92 14.61
C GLN A 31 8.56 5.44 14.32
N VAL A 32 8.42 4.50 13.38
CA VAL A 32 7.14 3.93 12.99
C VAL A 32 7.06 2.49 13.50
N PRO A 33 6.07 2.15 14.36
CA PRO A 33 5.97 0.80 14.90
C PRO A 33 5.95 -0.27 13.81
N ARG A 34 6.72 -1.34 13.99
CA ARG A 34 6.72 -2.49 13.07
C ARG A 34 5.33 -3.02 12.74
N SER A 35 4.40 -3.06 13.70
CA SER A 35 3.02 -3.48 13.45
C SER A 35 2.30 -2.57 12.45
N THR A 36 2.58 -1.27 12.48
CA THR A 36 2.05 -0.30 11.51
C THR A 36 2.63 -0.55 10.13
N LEU A 37 3.95 -0.73 10.03
CA LEU A 37 4.60 -1.06 8.75
C LEU A 37 4.11 -2.39 8.18
N ALA A 38 3.96 -3.42 9.01
CA ALA A 38 3.47 -4.74 8.61
C ALA A 38 2.02 -4.67 8.11
N SER A 39 1.12 -3.99 8.83
CA SER A 39 -0.26 -3.79 8.41
C SER A 39 -0.36 -2.99 7.12
N ARG A 40 0.48 -1.95 6.95
CA ARG A 40 0.51 -1.14 5.73
C ARG A 40 1.05 -1.95 4.56
N LEU A 41 2.19 -2.64 4.69
CA LEU A 41 2.76 -3.50 3.64
C LEU A 41 1.80 -4.62 3.23
N ALA A 42 1.12 -5.25 4.19
CA ALA A 42 0.12 -6.29 3.90
C ALA A 42 -1.07 -5.74 3.10
N GLY A 43 -1.46 -4.48 3.30
CA GLY A 43 -2.51 -3.83 2.53
C GLY A 43 -2.06 -3.11 1.26
N SER A 44 -0.75 -2.91 1.05
CA SER A 44 -0.24 -1.88 0.12
C SER A 44 0.02 -2.36 -1.30
N SER A 45 0.46 -3.60 -1.52
CA SER A 45 1.09 -3.94 -2.82
C SER A 45 0.18 -4.80 -3.70
N ALA A 46 0.00 -6.08 -3.38
CA ALA A 46 -0.61 -7.03 -4.32
C ALA A 46 -2.11 -6.79 -4.56
N ALA A 47 -2.90 -6.58 -3.49
CA ALA A 47 -4.35 -6.38 -3.62
C ALA A 47 -4.67 -5.05 -4.32
N ARG A 48 -3.88 -4.00 -4.04
CA ARG A 48 -4.08 -2.68 -4.61
C ARG A 48 -3.71 -2.65 -6.09
N GLU A 49 -2.57 -3.22 -6.48
CA GLU A 49 -2.16 -3.32 -7.89
C GLU A 49 -3.19 -4.11 -8.70
N PHE A 50 -3.65 -5.25 -8.18
CA PHE A 50 -4.72 -6.03 -8.80
C PHE A 50 -6.01 -5.23 -9.02
N ILE A 51 -6.48 -4.49 -8.00
CA ILE A 51 -7.69 -3.67 -8.11
C ILE A 51 -7.50 -2.55 -9.14
N VAL A 52 -6.33 -1.91 -9.18
CA VAL A 52 -6.03 -0.84 -10.14
C VAL A 52 -6.04 -1.39 -11.56
N ASP A 53 -5.34 -2.50 -11.82
CA ASP A 53 -5.31 -3.14 -13.13
C ASP A 53 -6.73 -3.56 -13.56
N TRP A 54 -7.49 -4.16 -12.65
CA TRP A 54 -8.88 -4.55 -12.89
C TRP A 54 -9.81 -3.35 -13.19
N ILE A 55 -9.66 -2.23 -12.48
CA ILE A 55 -10.42 -0.99 -12.74
C ILE A 55 -10.10 -0.47 -14.14
N LEU A 56 -8.82 -0.45 -14.54
CA LEU A 56 -8.40 0.02 -15.86
C LEU A 56 -8.91 -0.92 -16.98
N GLU A 57 -8.92 -2.23 -16.75
CA GLU A 57 -9.50 -3.20 -17.68
C GLU A 57 -11.02 -3.02 -17.85
N GLU A 58 -11.76 -2.77 -16.77
CA GLU A 58 -13.20 -2.54 -16.84
C GLU A 58 -13.55 -1.20 -17.50
N ASP A 59 -12.78 -0.14 -17.23
CA ASP A 59 -12.91 1.14 -17.91
C ASP A 59 -12.64 1.01 -19.42
N ALA A 60 -11.62 0.24 -19.81
CA ALA A 60 -11.33 -0.06 -21.21
C ALA A 60 -12.46 -0.83 -21.92
N ARG A 61 -13.30 -1.56 -21.16
CA ARG A 61 -14.51 -2.23 -21.67
C ARG A 61 -15.74 -1.33 -21.69
N GLY A 62 -15.62 -0.08 -21.24
CA GLY A 62 -16.70 0.90 -21.18
C GLY A 62 -17.62 0.74 -19.96
N TYR A 63 -17.20 -0.03 -18.96
CA TYR A 63 -17.93 -0.20 -17.71
C TYR A 63 -17.28 0.67 -16.62
N SER A 64 -18.01 1.64 -16.06
CA SER A 64 -17.55 2.32 -14.85
C SER A 64 -17.70 1.38 -13.65
N PRO A 65 -16.61 0.93 -13.00
CA PRO A 65 -16.72 0.07 -11.83
C PRO A 65 -17.39 0.81 -10.68
N THR A 66 -18.35 0.16 -10.02
CA THR A 66 -19.00 0.70 -8.82
C THR A 66 -18.15 0.42 -7.58
N GLN A 67 -18.25 1.28 -6.55
CA GLN A 67 -17.52 1.06 -5.29
C GLN A 67 -17.83 -0.30 -4.65
N ALA A 68 -19.06 -0.80 -4.80
CA ALA A 68 -19.46 -2.12 -4.30
C ALA A 68 -18.65 -3.24 -4.97
N ARG A 69 -18.54 -3.20 -6.31
CA ARG A 69 -17.81 -4.20 -7.09
C ARG A 69 -16.31 -4.13 -6.85
N THR A 70 -15.74 -2.93 -6.74
CA THR A 70 -14.33 -2.74 -6.35
C THR A 70 -14.04 -3.35 -4.97
N ARG A 71 -14.98 -3.26 -4.03
CA ARG A 71 -14.83 -3.83 -2.68
C ARG A 71 -14.95 -5.35 -2.67
N GLU A 72 -15.80 -5.94 -3.51
CA GLU A 72 -15.86 -7.39 -3.71
C GLU A 72 -14.53 -7.94 -4.25
N MET A 73 -13.90 -7.23 -5.18
CA MET A 73 -12.60 -7.63 -5.73
C MET A 73 -11.41 -7.44 -4.78
N ALA A 74 -11.60 -6.69 -3.69
CA ALA A 74 -10.57 -6.40 -2.68
C ALA A 74 -10.56 -7.40 -1.50
N SER A 75 -11.47 -8.38 -1.51
CA SER A 75 -11.62 -9.44 -0.49
C SER A 75 -10.70 -10.62 -0.76
#